data_AF-A0A934LVS4-F1
#
_entry.id   AF-A0A934LVS4-F1
#
_cell.length_a   1.000
_cell.length_b   1.000
_cell.length_c   1.000
_cell.angle_alpha   90.00
_cell.angle_beta   90.00
_cell.angle_gamma   90.00
#
_symmetry.space_group_name_H-M   'P 1'
#
loop_
_entity.id
_entity.type
_entity.pdbx_description
1 polymer ?
#
loop_
_entity_poly.entity_id
_entity_poly.type
_entity_poly.pdbx_seq_one_letter_code
_entity_poly.pdbx_strand_id
1 'polypeptide(L)'
;GIHALDISKRLMDYGIHPPTNYFPLIVPEALLIEPTETETKEACDEFIRVMKIIAQEAKDNPDLLHDAPHTTPVGRVDDVRAAKELVLCCRPVLGSE
;
A
#
# COMPACT_ATOMS: atom_id res chain seq x y z
N GLY A 1 -4.72 -9.53 12.68
CA GLY A 1 -4.29 -10.37 11.54
C GLY A 1 -3.86 -9.45 10.44
N ILE A 2 -3.20 -9.96 9.39
CA ILE A 2 -2.79 -9.13 8.27
C ILE A 2 -3.99 -8.81 7.37
N HIS A 3 -4.16 -7.53 7.03
CA HIS A 3 -5.17 -7.05 6.09
C HIS A 3 -4.58 -6.88 4.68
N ALA A 4 -5.44 -6.86 3.67
CA ALA A 4 -5.08 -6.58 2.29
C ALA A 4 -4.39 -5.21 2.15
N LEU A 5 -4.77 -4.24 2.98
CA LEU A 5 -4.10 -2.95 3.04
C LEU A 5 -2.64 -3.07 3.51
N ASP A 6 -2.34 -3.95 4.45
CA ASP A 6 -0.98 -4.11 4.98
C ASP A 6 -0.06 -4.73 3.92
N ILE A 7 -0.55 -5.72 3.16
CA ILE A 7 0.15 -6.27 1.99
C ILE A 7 0.34 -5.18 0.94
N SER A 8 -0.69 -4.35 0.70
CA SER A 8 -0.64 -3.25 -0.26
C SER A 8 0.42 -2.21 0.12
N LYS A 9 0.53 -1.83 1.39
CA LYS A 9 1.56 -0.92 1.89
C LYS A 9 2.94 -1.55 1.82
N ARG A 10 3.06 -2.84 2.13
CA ARG A 10 4.34 -3.55 2.06
C ARG A 10 4.88 -3.66 0.63
N LEU A 11 4.02 -3.83 -0.38
CA LEU A 11 4.43 -3.79 -1.79
C LEU A 11 5.13 -2.47 -2.18
N MET A 12 4.71 -1.35 -1.58
CA MET A 12 5.33 -0.04 -1.83
C MET A 12 6.80 0.00 -1.37
N ASP A 13 7.18 -0.77 -0.35
CA ASP A 13 8.57 -0.87 0.10
C ASP A 13 9.49 -1.54 -0.94
N TYR A 14 8.91 -2.36 -1.82
CA TYR A 14 9.59 -2.99 -2.96
C TYR A 14 9.50 -2.16 -4.25
N GLY A 15 8.98 -0.93 -4.18
CA GLY A 15 8.81 -0.07 -5.35
C GLY A 15 7.68 -0.51 -6.29
N ILE A 16 6.78 -1.38 -5.82
CA ILE A 16 5.67 -1.90 -6.61
C ILE A 16 4.38 -1.17 -6.21
N HIS A 17 3.67 -0.62 -7.19
CA HIS A 17 2.33 -0.09 -6.96
C HIS A 17 1.38 -1.26 -6.62
N PRO A 18 0.64 -1.19 -5.50
CA PRO A 18 -0.25 -2.28 -5.11
C PRO A 18 -1.40 -2.47 -6.12
N PRO A 19 -1.90 -3.69 -6.29
CA PRO A 19 -3.09 -3.96 -7.11
C PRO A 19 -4.34 -3.34 -6.48
N THR A 20 -5.47 -3.41 -7.19
CA THR A 20 -6.77 -3.03 -6.63
C THR A 20 -7.05 -3.87 -5.38
N ASN A 21 -7.30 -3.22 -4.25
CA ASN A 21 -7.64 -3.90 -3.00
C ASN A 21 -9.13 -3.71 -2.65
N TYR A 22 -9.67 -4.65 -1.86
CA TYR A 22 -11.05 -4.67 -1.39
C TYR A 22 -12.13 -4.70 -2.49
N PHE A 23 -11.77 -5.08 -3.72
CA PHE A 23 -12.72 -5.32 -4.81
C PHE A 23 -12.38 -6.64 -5.52
N PRO A 24 -13.37 -7.47 -5.92
CA PRO A 24 -14.81 -7.27 -5.74
C PRO A 24 -15.26 -7.46 -4.28
N LEU A 25 -16.32 -6.77 -3.88
CA LEU A 25 -16.79 -6.70 -2.49
C LEU A 25 -17.24 -8.06 -1.90
N ILE A 26 -17.47 -9.07 -2.75
CA ILE A 26 -17.85 -10.43 -2.34
C ILE A 26 -16.67 -11.28 -1.85
N VAL A 27 -15.43 -10.78 -1.98
CA VAL A 27 -14.22 -11.44 -1.47
C VAL A 27 -13.61 -10.56 -0.37
N PRO A 28 -13.70 -10.96 0.91
CA PRO A 28 -13.02 -10.26 2.00
C PRO A 28 -11.50 -10.23 1.78
N GLU A 29 -10.85 -9.12 2.11
CA GLU A 29 -9.39 -8.95 1.98
C GLU A 29 -8.87 -9.20 0.54
N ALA A 30 -9.69 -8.88 -0.48
CA ALA A 30 -9.33 -9.09 -1.87
C ALA A 30 -8.15 -8.24 -2.33
N LEU A 31 -7.28 -8.86 -3.13
CA LEU A 31 -6.29 -8.21 -4.01
C LEU A 31 -6.59 -8.66 -5.44
N LEU A 32 -7.14 -7.76 -6.26
CA LEU A 32 -7.45 -8.00 -7.67
C LEU A 32 -6.27 -7.52 -8.52
N ILE A 33 -5.49 -8.50 -9.01
CA ILE A 33 -4.25 -8.28 -9.75
C ILE A 33 -4.51 -8.37 -11.26
N GLU A 34 -4.13 -7.32 -11.98
CA GLU A 34 -4.19 -7.24 -13.44
C GLU A 34 -2.85 -6.71 -13.97
N PRO A 35 -1.98 -7.55 -14.57
CA PRO A 35 -0.71 -7.08 -15.12
C PRO A 35 -0.86 -6.39 -16.48
N THR A 36 -1.94 -6.63 -17.24
CA THR A 36 -2.07 -6.27 -18.67
C THR A 36 -1.08 -6.98 -19.59
N GLU A 37 -1.27 -6.86 -20.91
CA GLU A 37 -0.49 -7.57 -21.93
C GLU A 37 0.89 -6.98 -22.21
N THR A 38 1.16 -5.75 -21.80
CA THR A 38 2.43 -5.07 -22.05
C THR A 38 3.52 -5.42 -21.06
N GLU A 39 3.15 -6.00 -19.91
CA GLU A 39 4.11 -6.39 -18.88
C GLU A 39 4.94 -7.59 -19.33
N THR A 40 6.23 -7.54 -19.00
CA THR A 40 7.15 -8.61 -19.34
C THR A 40 6.94 -9.79 -18.39
N LYS A 41 7.39 -10.98 -18.84
CA LYS A 41 7.40 -12.16 -17.98
C LYS A 41 8.26 -11.93 -16.74
N GLU A 42 9.39 -11.25 -16.91
CA GLU A 42 10.33 -10.94 -15.85
C GLU A 42 9.72 -10.04 -14.77
N ALA A 43 8.91 -9.04 -15.18
CA ALA A 43 8.18 -8.18 -14.24
C ALA A 43 7.11 -8.97 -13.46
N CYS A 44 6.36 -9.85 -14.13
CA CYS A 44 5.41 -10.75 -13.48
C CYS A 44 6.10 -11.68 -12.47
N ASP A 45 7.26 -12.24 -12.82
CA ASP A 45 8.04 -13.11 -11.95
C ASP A 45 8.60 -12.35 -10.73
N GLU A 46 9.02 -11.09 -10.89
CA GLU A 46 9.38 -10.19 -9.78
C GLU A 46 8.20 -9.98 -8.84
N PHE A 47 7.03 -9.60 -9.37
CA PHE A 47 5.83 -9.41 -8.57
C PHE A 47 5.48 -10.67 -7.76
N ILE A 48 5.49 -11.86 -8.39
CA ILE A 48 5.20 -13.14 -7.71
C ILE A 48 6.22 -13.42 -6.60
N ARG A 49 7.51 -13.15 -6.85
CA ARG A 49 8.57 -13.34 -5.84
C ARG A 49 8.35 -12.42 -4.66
N VAL A 50 8.11 -11.14 -4.88
CA VAL A 50 7.84 -10.17 -3.81
C VAL A 50 6.61 -10.59 -3.02
N MET A 51 5.52 -11.00 -3.68
CA MET A 51 4.31 -11.49 -2.99
C MET A 51 4.58 -12.71 -2.10
N LYS A 52 5.45 -13.63 -2.53
CA LYS A 52 5.87 -14.79 -1.70
C LYS A 52 6.69 -14.34 -0.48
N ILE A 53 7.57 -13.37 -0.64
CA ILE A 53 8.36 -12.80 0.47
C ILE A 53 7.40 -12.14 1.48
N ILE A 54 6.50 -11.28 1.03
CA ILE A 54 5.52 -10.61 1.88
C ILE A 54 4.63 -11.62 2.60
N ALA A 55 4.21 -12.71 1.93
CA ALA A 55 3.44 -13.77 2.55
C ALA A 55 4.21 -14.53 3.64
N GLN A 56 5.54 -14.61 3.54
CA GLN A 56 6.40 -15.18 4.58
C GLN A 56 6.60 -14.19 5.73
N GLU A 57 6.87 -12.91 5.42
CA GLU A 57 6.97 -11.83 6.41
C GLU A 57 5.67 -11.72 7.24
N ALA A 58 4.50 -11.81 6.59
CA ALA A 58 3.19 -11.82 7.25
C ALA A 58 3.05 -12.94 8.31
N LYS A 59 3.72 -14.07 8.12
CA LYS A 59 3.68 -15.22 9.04
C LYS A 59 4.71 -15.08 10.15
N ASP A 60 5.93 -14.69 9.80
CA ASP A 60 7.07 -14.73 10.71
C ASP A 60 7.22 -13.43 11.52
N ASN A 61 6.88 -12.29 10.91
CA ASN A 61 7.02 -10.96 11.50
C ASN A 61 5.91 -10.01 10.98
N PRO A 62 4.66 -10.18 11.45
CA PRO A 62 3.52 -9.40 10.95
C PRO A 62 3.63 -7.90 11.21
N ASP A 63 4.36 -7.48 12.24
CA ASP A 63 4.54 -6.05 12.57
C ASP A 63 5.25 -5.29 11.45
N LEU A 64 6.11 -5.98 10.69
CA LEU A 64 6.75 -5.45 9.48
C LEU A 64 5.73 -5.02 8.42
N LEU A 65 4.54 -5.63 8.37
CA LEU A 65 3.47 -5.24 7.44
C LEU A 65 2.57 -4.16 8.05
N HIS A 66 2.31 -4.21 9.36
CA HIS A 66 1.53 -3.18 10.04
C HIS A 66 2.21 -1.81 9.96
N ASP A 67 3.54 -1.78 10.12
CA ASP A 67 4.33 -0.56 10.13
C ASP A 67 4.70 -0.04 8.72
N ALA A 68 4.49 -0.86 7.68
CA ALA A 68 4.72 -0.45 6.29
C ALA A 68 3.80 0.72 5.88
N PRO A 69 4.25 1.62 4.98
CA PRO A 69 5.52 1.60 4.27
C PRO A 69 6.66 2.32 5.04
N HIS A 70 7.89 1.90 4.77
CA HIS A 70 9.13 2.37 5.40
C HIS A 70 10.02 3.21 4.47
N THR A 71 9.96 2.98 3.15
CA THR A 71 10.88 3.63 2.19
C THR A 71 10.25 4.82 1.46
N THR A 72 8.93 4.98 1.56
CA THR A 72 8.21 6.07 0.90
C THR A 72 8.43 7.41 1.62
N PRO A 73 8.35 8.56 0.91
CA PRO A 73 8.55 9.88 1.54
C PRO A 73 7.59 10.20 2.68
N VAL A 74 6.41 9.57 2.67
CA VAL A 74 5.38 9.68 3.70
C VAL A 74 4.91 8.27 4.05
N GLY A 75 4.73 7.99 5.34
CA GLY A 75 4.20 6.72 5.85
C GLY A 75 2.67 6.63 5.77
N ARG A 76 2.06 5.84 6.65
CA ARG A 76 0.59 5.80 6.78
C ARG A 76 0.07 7.16 7.24
N VAL A 77 -0.93 7.66 6.52
CA VAL A 77 -1.61 8.91 6.86
C VAL A 77 -2.77 8.62 7.81
N ASP A 78 -3.09 9.62 8.64
CA ASP A 78 -4.22 9.54 9.57
C ASP A 78 -5.52 9.89 8.86
N ASP A 79 -6.12 8.88 8.22
CA ASP A 79 -7.38 9.01 7.48
C ASP A 79 -8.55 9.40 8.40
N VAL A 80 -8.51 8.98 9.67
CA VAL A 80 -9.56 9.29 10.65
C VAL A 80 -9.52 10.77 10.99
N ARG A 81 -8.33 11.32 11.27
CA ARG A 81 -8.17 12.75 11.51
C ARG A 81 -8.49 13.53 10.24
N ALA A 82 -8.01 13.11 9.08
CA ALA A 82 -8.31 13.79 7.81
C ALA A 82 -9.81 13.87 7.54
N ALA A 83 -10.57 12.81 7.85
CA ALA A 83 -12.03 12.81 7.70
C ALA A 83 -12.77 13.67 8.74
N LYS A 84 -12.21 13.85 9.94
CA LYS A 84 -12.83 14.62 11.05
C LYS A 84 -12.42 16.09 11.09
N GLU A 85 -11.20 16.40 10.68
CA GLU A 85 -10.56 17.72 10.76
C GLU A 85 -10.08 18.16 9.36
N LEU A 86 -11.04 18.52 8.51
CA LEU A 86 -10.80 18.78 7.10
C LEU A 86 -9.95 20.05 6.87
N VAL A 87 -8.75 19.87 6.31
CA VAL A 87 -7.91 20.95 5.78
C VAL A 87 -7.94 20.88 4.26
N LEU A 88 -8.87 21.62 3.65
CA LEU A 88 -9.17 21.52 2.20
C LEU A 88 -8.40 22.52 1.34
N CYS A 89 -7.88 23.59 1.95
CA CYS A 89 -7.12 24.62 1.26
C CYS A 89 -5.81 24.86 2.01
N CYS A 90 -4.72 25.10 1.27
CA CYS A 90 -3.51 25.62 1.87
C CYS A 90 -3.83 26.93 2.58
N ARG A 91 -3.39 27.09 3.83
CA ARG A 91 -3.49 28.37 4.51
C ARG A 91 -2.59 29.36 3.72
N PRO A 92 -3.08 30.56 3.37
CA PRO A 92 -2.22 31.55 2.73
C PRO A 92 -1.03 31.80 3.66
N VAL A 93 0.16 31.89 3.08
CA VAL A 93 1.36 32.33 3.80
C VAL A 93 1.12 33.81 4.14
N LEU A 94 0.54 34.06 5.30
CA LEU A 94 0.41 35.41 5.85
C LEU A 94 1.79 35.81 6.37
N GLY A 95 2.49 36.65 5.61
CA GLY A 95 3.67 37.40 6.04
C GLY A 95 5.01 36.72 5.81
N SER A 96 5.61 36.99 4.65
CA SER A 96 7.05 37.26 4.57
C SER A 96 7.18 38.75 4.27
N GLU A 97 7.28 39.57 5.31
CA GLU A 97 8.03 40.82 5.21
C GLU A 97 9.53 40.52 5.24
#